data_AF-A0A2L0TZP1-F1
#
_entry.id   AF-A0A2L0TZP1-F1
#
_cell.length_a   1.000
_cell.length_b   1.000
_cell.length_c   1.000
_cell.angle_alpha   90.00
_cell.angle_beta   90.00
_cell.angle_gamma   90.00
#
_symmetry.space_group_name_H-M   'P 1'
#
loop_
_entity.id
_entity.type
_entity.pdbx_description
1 polymer ?
#
loop_
_entity_poly.entity_id
_entity_poly.type
_entity_poly.pdbx_seq_one_letter_code
_entity_poly.pdbx_strand_id
1 'polypeptide(L)'
;MLAGEVLHYEFEPLKLRLADKTFYTPDFMVVRRDGLIELHEVKGFWEDDARVKIKVAAKQHWMFTFVGVQRHGAHWSLEAF
;
A
#
# COMPACT_ATOMS: atom_id res chain seq x y z
N MET A 1 0.91 8.69 10.91
CA MET A 1 0.82 9.78 9.92
C MET A 1 0.45 11.06 10.63
N LEU A 2 1.25 12.12 10.51
CA LEU A 2 0.89 13.43 11.02
C LEU A 2 -0.14 14.07 10.09
N ALA A 3 -1.09 14.81 10.67
CA ALA A 3 -2.08 15.54 9.88
C ALA A 3 -1.35 16.54 8.96
N GLY A 4 -1.64 16.46 7.67
CA GLY A 4 -0.98 17.30 6.68
C GLY A 4 0.35 16.74 6.16
N GLU A 5 0.44 15.46 5.84
CA GLU A 5 1.54 14.95 4.98
C GLU A 5 1.04 14.50 3.60
N VAL A 6 -0.27 14.37 3.42
CA VAL A 6 -0.91 13.94 2.17
C VAL A 6 -1.24 15.15 1.32
N LEU A 7 -0.73 15.17 0.08
CA LEU A 7 -1.12 16.13 -0.95
C LEU A 7 -2.37 15.67 -1.70
N HIS A 8 -2.44 14.38 -2.00
CA HIS A 8 -3.51 13.78 -2.79
C HIS A 8 -3.67 12.31 -2.46
N TYR A 9 -4.87 11.77 -2.65
CA TYR A 9 -5.11 10.34 -2.56
C TYR A 9 -6.19 9.90 -3.54
N GLU A 10 -6.08 8.67 -4.03
CA GLU A 10 -7.07 8.04 -4.92
C GLU A 10 -7.33 6.60 -4.50
N PHE A 11 -8.56 6.13 -4.68
CA PHE A 11 -8.99 4.77 -4.37
C PHE A 11 -8.89 3.87 -5.60
N GLU A 12 -8.24 2.72 -5.46
CA GLU A 12 -7.94 1.75 -6.53
C GLU A 12 -7.46 2.36 -7.88
N PRO A 13 -6.54 3.36 -7.89
CA PRO A 13 -6.24 4.11 -9.12
C PRO A 13 -5.32 3.37 -10.08
N LEU A 14 -4.68 2.29 -9.63
CA LEU A 14 -3.60 1.63 -10.36
C LEU A 14 -3.63 0.11 -10.23
N LYS A 15 -3.15 -0.55 -11.28
CA LYS A 15 -3.07 -2.01 -11.38
C LYS A 15 -1.67 -2.41 -11.82
N LEU A 16 -0.84 -2.82 -10.86
CA LEU A 16 0.54 -3.23 -11.08
C LEU A 16 0.59 -4.68 -11.52
N ARG A 17 1.29 -4.98 -12.63
CA ARG A 17 1.46 -6.36 -13.09
C ARG A 17 2.67 -6.99 -12.41
N LEU A 18 2.47 -8.08 -11.68
CA LEU A 18 3.54 -8.80 -10.96
C LEU A 18 4.07 -10.03 -11.72
N ALA A 19 3.20 -10.70 -12.49
CA ALA A 19 3.52 -11.84 -13.34
C ALA A 19 2.43 -12.01 -14.41
N ASP A 20 2.54 -13.02 -15.27
CA ASP A 20 1.50 -13.33 -16.26
C ASP A 20 0.14 -13.55 -15.57
N LYS A 21 -0.84 -12.73 -15.97
CA LYS A 21 -2.21 -12.69 -15.41
C LYS A 21 -2.29 -12.41 -13.90
N THR A 22 -1.19 -12.03 -13.25
CA THR A 22 -1.14 -11.71 -11.81
C THR A 22 -0.91 -10.22 -11.62
N PHE A 23 -1.82 -9.57 -10.91
CA PHE A 23 -1.78 -8.12 -10.67
C PHE A 23 -1.93 -7.80 -9.19
N TYR A 24 -1.38 -6.68 -8.78
CA TYR A 24 -1.56 -6.03 -7.49
C TYR A 24 -2.28 -4.70 -7.71
N THR A 25 -3.41 -4.53 -7.03
CA THR A 25 -4.19 -3.29 -7.01
C THR A 25 -4.23 -2.84 -5.55
N PRO A 26 -3.55 -1.74 -5.18
CA PRO A 26 -3.66 -1.22 -3.82
C PRO A 26 -5.04 -0.61 -3.60
N ASP A 27 -5.50 -0.63 -2.35
CA ASP A 27 -6.75 0.05 -1.97
C ASP A 27 -6.62 1.56 -2.17
N PHE A 28 -5.49 2.16 -1.79
CA PHE A 28 -5.24 3.59 -2.00
C PHE A 28 -3.85 3.90 -2.54
N MET A 29 -3.76 4.89 -3.43
CA MET A 29 -2.52 5.60 -3.72
C MET A 29 -2.53 6.91 -2.95
N VAL A 30 -1.43 7.23 -2.28
CA VAL A 30 -1.25 8.45 -1.50
C VAL A 30 -0.02 9.18 -2.00
N VAL A 31 -0.18 10.43 -2.40
CA VAL A 31 0.94 11.31 -2.77
C VAL A 31 1.30 12.14 -1.54
N ARG A 32 2.54 12.02 -1.09
CA ARG A 32 3.07 12.77 0.05
C ARG A 32 3.67 14.11 -0.35
N ARG A 33 3.77 15.04 0.60
CA ARG A 33 4.35 16.37 0.37
C ARG A 33 5.81 16.35 -0.05
N ASP A 34 6.55 15.32 0.35
CA ASP A 34 7.96 15.10 -0.04
C ASP A 34 8.10 14.53 -1.46
N GLY A 35 6.99 14.30 -2.16
CA GLY A 35 6.96 13.75 -3.51
C GLY A 35 6.97 12.22 -3.57
N LEU A 36 7.01 11.53 -2.42
CA LEU A 36 6.88 10.08 -2.39
C LEU A 36 5.45 9.64 -2.67
N ILE A 37 5.32 8.50 -3.34
CA ILE A 37 4.04 7.85 -3.58
C ILE A 37 3.97 6.59 -2.71
N GLU A 38 2.98 6.55 -1.85
CA GLU A 38 2.69 5.41 -1.00
C GLU A 38 1.48 4.64 -1.53
N LEU A 39 1.57 3.31 -1.54
CA LEU A 39 0.50 2.41 -1.90
C LEU A 39 0.00 1.72 -0.63
N HIS A 40 -1.20 2.08 -0.21
CA HIS A 40 -1.79 1.64 1.06
C HIS A 40 -2.75 0.50 0.81
N GLU A 41 -2.53 -0.61 1.51
CA GLU A 41 -3.39 -1.79 1.51
C GLU A 41 -4.06 -1.91 2.89
N VAL A 42 -5.38 -1.77 2.95
CA VAL A 42 -6.16 -1.82 4.17
C VAL A 42 -6.74 -3.22 4.35
N LYS A 43 -6.30 -3.93 5.39
CA LYS A 43 -6.79 -5.27 5.71
C LYS A 43 -7.20 -5.38 7.18
N GLY A 44 -8.32 -6.04 7.43
CA GLY A 44 -8.72 -6.40 8.80
C GLY A 44 -7.88 -7.56 9.35
N PHE A 45 -7.62 -8.56 8.52
CA PHE A 45 -6.80 -9.72 8.84
C PHE A 45 -5.78 -9.93 7.71
N TRP A 46 -4.51 -10.10 8.07
CA TRP A 46 -3.45 -10.39 7.11
C TRP A 46 -3.26 -11.89 7.00
N GLU A 47 -3.55 -12.43 5.82
CA GLU A 47 -3.09 -13.77 5.43
C GLU A 47 -1.67 -13.67 4.87
N ASP A 48 -0.85 -14.71 5.08
CA ASP A 48 0.55 -14.73 4.64
C ASP A 48 0.71 -14.47 3.13
N ASP A 49 -0.26 -14.92 2.31
CA ASP A 49 -0.25 -14.69 0.85
C ASP A 49 -0.33 -13.19 0.48
N ALA A 50 -1.11 -12.40 1.22
CA ALA A 50 -1.22 -10.96 0.98
C ALA A 50 0.11 -10.24 1.24
N ARG A 51 0.83 -10.65 2.30
CA ARG A 51 2.16 -10.12 2.62
C ARG A 51 3.20 -10.48 1.56
N VAL A 52 3.14 -11.68 1.00
CA VAL A 52 4.02 -12.10 -0.10
C VAL A 52 3.78 -11.24 -1.34
N LYS A 53 2.52 -11.00 -1.72
CA LYS A 53 2.19 -10.15 -2.87
C LYS A 53 2.73 -8.73 -2.73
N ILE A 54 2.59 -8.12 -1.55
CA ILE A 54 3.14 -6.79 -1.28
C ILE A 54 4.67 -6.80 -1.37
N LYS A 55 5.35 -7.78 -0.77
CA LYS A 55 6.82 -7.88 -0.86
C LYS A 55 7.31 -8.07 -2.30
N VAL A 56 6.60 -8.86 -3.09
CA VAL A 56 6.90 -9.03 -4.53
C VAL A 56 6.68 -7.72 -5.28
N ALA A 57 5.59 -7.01 -5.00
CA ALA A 57 5.29 -5.71 -5.59
C ALA A 57 6.35 -4.65 -5.22
N ALA A 58 6.73 -4.57 -3.94
CA ALA A 58 7.77 -3.68 -3.43
C ALA A 58 9.13 -3.93 -4.10
N LYS A 59 9.49 -5.20 -4.30
CA LYS A 59 10.72 -5.56 -5.01
C LYS A 59 10.70 -5.17 -6.49
N GLN A 60 9.56 -5.28 -7.18
CA GLN A 60 9.45 -4.95 -8.60
C GLN A 60 9.25 -3.46 -8.87
N HIS A 61 8.55 -2.77 -7.97
CA HIS A 61 8.17 -1.36 -8.10
C HIS A 61 8.78 -0.51 -6.99
N TRP A 62 10.11 -0.50 -6.94
CA TRP A 62 10.93 0.18 -5.92
C TRP A 62 10.68 1.70 -5.80
N MET A 63 10.02 2.31 -6.78
CA MET A 63 9.62 3.73 -6.78
C MET A 63 8.44 4.05 -5.86
N PHE A 64 7.72 3.03 -5.40
CA PHE A 64 6.59 3.18 -4.49
C PHE A 64 6.94 2.66 -3.09
N THR A 65 6.40 3.32 -2.08
CA THR A 65 6.43 2.82 -0.69
C THR A 65 5.16 2.03 -0.43
N PHE A 66 5.27 0.74 -0.10
CA PHE A 66 4.10 -0.08 0.18
C PHE A 66 3.80 -0.08 1.68
N VAL A 67 2.56 0.23 2.04
CA VAL A 67 2.12 0.37 3.43
C VAL A 67 0.93 -0.53 3.69
N GLY A 68 1.10 -1.50 4.57
CA GLY A 68 -0.01 -2.27 5.12
C GLY A 68 -0.67 -1.50 6.25
N VAL A 69 -1.99 -1.34 6.17
CA VAL A 69 -2.81 -0.67 7.18
C VAL A 69 -3.72 -1.72 7.82
N GLN A 70 -3.59 -1.93 9.13
CA GLN A 70 -4.45 -2.89 9.85
C GLN A 70 -5.21 -2.21 10.99
N ARG A 71 -6.48 -2.61 11.16
CA ARG A 71 -7.29 -2.17 12.30
C ARG A 71 -7.21 -3.20 13.44
N HIS A 72 -6.70 -2.77 14.59
CA HIS A 72 -6.71 -3.54 15.84
C HIS A 72 -7.66 -2.88 16.85
N GLY A 73 -8.93 -3.30 16.82
CA GLY A 73 -9.97 -2.70 17.66
C GLY A 73 -10.16 -1.21 17.33
N ALA A 74 -9.84 -0.34 18.29
CA ALA A 74 -9.92 1.11 18.13
C ALA A 74 -8.66 1.77 17.52
N HIS A 75 -7.59 1.00 17.31
CA HIS A 75 -6.31 1.53 16.84
C HIS A 75 -6.02 1.07 15.40
N TRP A 76 -5.25 1.88 14.69
CA TRP A 76 -4.70 1.55 13.38
C TRP A 76 -3.20 1.32 13.50
N SER A 77 -2.70 0.21 12.96
CA SER A 77 -1.29 -0.06 12.78
C SER A 77 -0.91 0.12 11.31
N LEU A 78 0.32 0.59 11.11
CA LEU A 78 0.92 0.84 9.80
C LEU A 78 2.23 0.07 9.75
N GLU A 79 2.43 -0.71 8.69
CA GLU A 79 3.66 -1.48 8.43
C GLU A 79 4.17 -1.15 7.03
N ALA A 80 5.42 -0.72 6.91
CA ALA A 80 6.07 -0.50 5.61
C ALA A 80 6.78 -1.79 5.15
N PHE A 81 6.71 -2.09 3.84
CA PHE A 81 7.23 -3.31 3.21
C PHE A 81 8.36 -3.06 2.22
#